data_AF-A0A835Z7J0-F1
#
_entry.id   AF-A0A835Z7J0-F1
#
_cell.length_a   1.000
_cell.length_b   1.000
_cell.length_c   1.000
_cell.angle_alpha   90.00
_cell.angle_beta   90.00
_cell.angle_gamma   90.00
#
_symmetry.space_group_name_H-M   'P 1'
#
loop_
_entity.id
_entity.type
_entity.pdbx_description
1 polymer ?
#
loop_
_entity_poly.entity_id
_entity_poly.type
_entity_poly.pdbx_seq_one_letter_code
_entity_poly.pdbx_strand_id
1 'polypeptide(L)' 'CGWGAGGASIVIHDVHTFTSAVLPQYFNHGNFQSFVRQLNMYNFKKTVAPGLSLCEFSHPVFRRGRAEQLRQMKRKVS' A
#
# COMPACT_ATOMS: atom_id res chain seq x y z
N CYS A 1 -0.62 9.96 1.84
CA CYS A 1 -1.34 8.69 1.55
C CYS A 1 -2.52 8.56 2.52
N GLY A 2 -3.49 7.71 2.22
CA GLY A 2 -4.67 7.51 3.07
C GLY A 2 -5.35 6.16 2.84
N TRP A 3 -6.47 5.95 3.53
CA TRP A 3 -7.34 4.80 3.30
C TRP A 3 -8.25 5.06 2.10
N GLY A 4 -8.45 4.06 1.24
CA GLY A 4 -9.43 4.16 0.16
C GLY A 4 -10.88 4.08 0.67
N ALA A 5 -11.82 4.34 -0.24
CA ALA A 5 -13.25 4.29 0.05
C ALA A 5 -13.63 2.89 0.55
N GLY A 6 -14.07 2.77 1.80
CA GLY A 6 -14.39 1.49 2.45
C GLY A 6 -13.25 0.87 3.27
N GLY A 7 -12.09 1.52 3.37
CA GLY A 7 -11.02 1.13 4.29
C GLY A 7 -10.36 -0.21 3.99
N ALA A 8 -10.45 -0.69 2.75
CA ALA A 8 -9.89 -1.97 2.30
C ALA A 8 -8.61 -1.84 1.45
N SER A 9 -8.12 -0.61 1.33
CA SER A 9 -7.04 -0.25 0.43
C SER A 9 -6.22 0.93 0.96
N ILE A 10 -4.99 1.01 0.47
CA ILE A 10 -4.08 2.13 0.67
C ILE A 10 -4.09 2.96 -0.62
N VAL A 11 -4.31 4.27 -0.48
CA VAL A 11 -4.30 5.22 -1.60
C VAL A 11 -3.12 6.17 -1.47
N ILE A 12 -2.36 6.28 -2.54
CA ILE A 12 -1.22 7.20 -2.68
C ILE A 12 -1.61 8.25 -3.71
N HIS A 13 -1.91 9.45 -3.21
CA HIS A 13 -2.38 10.57 -4.02
C HIS A 13 -1.28 11.23 -4.84
N ASP A 14 -0.09 11.35 -4.25
CA ASP A 14 1.08 11.93 -4.89
C ASP A 14 2.27 11.04 -4.56
N VAL A 15 2.85 10.41 -5.59
CA VAL A 15 3.98 9.49 -5.43
C VAL A 15 5.23 10.24 -4.99
N HIS A 16 5.48 11.44 -5.52
CA HIS A 16 6.67 12.22 -5.23
C HIS A 16 6.74 12.59 -3.75
N THR A 17 5.69 13.22 -3.23
CA THR A 17 5.53 13.60 -1.82
C THR A 17 5.57 12.37 -0.91
N PHE A 18 4.94 11.26 -1.32
CA PHE A 18 4.99 10.03 -0.54
C PHE A 18 6.43 9.48 -0.44
N THR A 19 7.19 9.51 -1.54
CA THR A 19 8.58 9.03 -1.55
C THR A 19 9.55 9.90 -0.77
N SER A 20 9.41 11.23 -0.82
CA SER A 20 10.34 12.18 -0.21
C SER A 20 10.02 12.46 1.26
N ALA A 21 8.73 12.52 1.62
CA ALA A 21 8.31 12.93 2.96
C ALA A 21 7.84 11.77 3.83
N VAL A 22 7.17 10.75 3.27
CA VAL A 22 6.51 9.71 4.07
C VAL A 22 7.39 8.46 4.21
N LEU A 23 7.89 7.91 3.09
CA LEU A 23 8.67 6.66 3.14
C LEU A 23 9.87 6.73 4.10
N PRO A 24 10.69 7.80 4.14
CA PRO A 24 11.83 7.88 5.06
C PRO A 24 11.46 7.88 6.55
N GLN A 25 10.21 8.17 6.91
CA GLN A 25 9.74 8.14 8.29
C GLN A 25 9.38 6.73 8.78
N TYR A 26 9.02 5.83 7.86
CA TYR A 26 8.54 4.48 8.18
C TYR A 26 9.45 3.36 7.62
N PHE A 27 10.29 3.69 6.65
CA PHE A 27 11.24 2.81 5.97
C PHE A 27 12.60 3.49 5.92
N ASN A 28 13.67 2.70 5.77
CA ASN A 28 15.04 3.21 5.65
C ASN A 28 15.40 3.71 4.23
N HIS A 29 14.40 3.99 3.39
CA HIS A 29 14.60 4.43 2.00
C HIS A 29 13.41 5.29 1.51
N GLY A 30 13.65 6.16 0.53
CA GLY A 30 12.60 6.88 -0.19
C GLY A 30 12.09 6.18 -1.46
N ASN A 31 12.51 4.94 -1.74
CA ASN A 31 12.25 4.30 -3.03
C ASN A 31 10.82 3.71 -3.15
N PHE A 32 10.03 4.22 -4.10
CA PHE A 32 8.68 3.74 -4.38
C PHE A 32 8.63 2.28 -4.83
N GLN A 33 9.57 1.82 -5.66
CA GLN A 33 9.58 0.46 -6.18
C GLN A 33 9.87 -0.57 -5.09
N SER A 34 10.71 -0.23 -4.11
CA SER A 34 10.94 -1.06 -2.93
C SER A 34 9.66 -1.21 -2.10
N PHE A 35 8.90 -0.12 -1.93
CA PHE A 35 7.60 -0.16 -1.28
C PHE A 35 6.60 -1.04 -2.04
N VAL A 36 6.49 -0.86 -3.37
CA VAL A 36 5.64 -1.71 -4.23
C VAL A 36 6.06 -3.17 -4.17
N ARG A 37 7.36 -3.47 -4.13
CA ARG A 37 7.86 -4.84 -3.96
C ARG A 37 7.37 -5.45 -2.65
N GLN A 38 7.44 -4.73 -1.53
CA GLN A 38 6.91 -5.21 -0.25
C GLN A 38 5.40 -5.48 -0.34
N LEU A 39 4.62 -4.60 -0.95
CA LEU A 39 3.20 -4.83 -1.20
C LEU A 39 2.95 -6.11 -2.01
N ASN A 40 3.73 -6.32 -3.07
CA ASN A 40 3.63 -7.53 -3.91
C ASN A 40 3.98 -8.80 -3.14
N MET A 41 4.95 -8.76 -2.22
CA MET A 41 5.28 -9.89 -1.35
C MET A 41 4.10 -10.30 -0.46
N TYR A 42 3.23 -9.36 -0.09
CA TYR A 42 2.01 -9.60 0.68
C TYR A 42 0.75 -9.70 -0.18
N ASN A 43 0.86 -9.92 -1.50
CA ASN A 43 -0.26 -10.08 -2.42
C ASN A 43 -1.22 -8.88 -2.55
N PHE A 44 -0.79 -7.67 -2.19
CA PHE A 44 -1.57 -6.49 -2.54
C PHE A 44 -1.73 -6.40 -4.06
N LYS A 45 -2.91 -5.97 -4.50
CA LYS A 45 -3.22 -5.75 -5.91
C LYS A 45 -3.27 -4.25 -6.17
N LYS A 46 -2.53 -3.81 -7.18
CA LYS A 46 -2.65 -2.44 -7.68
C LYS A 46 -4.00 -2.30 -8.36
N THR A 47 -4.82 -1.40 -7.85
CA THR A 47 -6.06 -0.97 -8.47
C THR A 47 -5.79 0.38 -9.11
N VAL A 48 -6.04 0.49 -10.41
CA VAL A 48 -5.95 1.77 -11.12
C VAL A 48 -7.38 2.25 -11.32
N ALA A 49 -7.75 3.35 -10.66
CA ALA A 49 -9.00 4.03 -11.00
C ALA A 49 -8.84 4.66 -12.39
N PRO A 50 -9.70 4.35 -13.38
CA PRO A 50 -9.62 4.97 -14.69
C PRO A 50 -9.68 6.50 -14.58
N GLY A 51 -8.72 7.20 -15.20
CA GLY A 51 -8.70 8.67 -15.26
C GLY A 51 -8.07 9.38 -14.05
N LEU A 52 -7.56 8.66 -13.05
CA LEU A 52 -6.87 9.25 -11.90
C LEU A 52 -5.41 8.78 -11.84
N SER A 53 -4.48 9.71 -11.66
CA SER A 53 -3.05 9.41 -11.39
C SER A 53 -2.79 8.84 -9.99
N LEU A 54 -3.79 8.17 -9.40
CA LEU A 54 -3.73 7.61 -8.06
C LEU A 54 -3.15 6.19 -8.12
N CYS A 55 -2.28 5.88 -7.15
CA CYS A 55 -1.85 4.51 -6.91
C CYS A 55 -2.62 3.94 -5.72
N GLU A 56 -3.60 3.07 -6.01
CA GLU A 56 -4.35 2.36 -4.99
C GLU A 56 -3.90 0.90 -4.90
N PHE A 57 -3.77 0.39 -3.68
CA PHE A 57 -3.39 -0.99 -3.41
C PHE A 57 -4.38 -1.63 -2.44
N SER A 58 -5.02 -2.71 -2.86
CA SER A 58 -6.04 -3.42 -2.08
C SER A 58 -5.58 -4.82 -1.67
N HIS A 59 -6.07 -5.29 -0.53
CA HIS A 59 -5.88 -6.67 -0.09
C HIS A 59 -7.14 -7.15 0.67
N PRO A 60 -7.67 -8.37 0.42
CA PRO A 60 -8.96 -8.80 0.96
C PRO A 60 -9.09 -8.70 2.49
N VAL A 61 -8.02 -9.03 3.21
CA VAL A 61 -7.95 -9.02 4.68
C VAL A 61 -7.22 -7.80 5.27
N PHE A 62 -6.81 -6.84 4.45
CA PHE A 62 -6.28 -5.56 4.93
C PHE A 62 -7.44 -4.58 5.10
N ARG A 63 -7.89 -4.39 6.34
CA ARG A 63 -9.08 -3.58 6.65
C ARG A 63 -8.81 -2.60 7.79
N ARG A 64 -9.24 -1.36 7.62
CA ARG A 64 -9.17 -0.31 8.65
C ARG A 64 -9.91 -0.76 9.90
N GLY A 65 -9.24 -0.68 11.05
CA GLY A 65 -9.81 -1.07 12.35
C GLY A 65 -9.85 -2.59 12.62
N ARG A 66 -9.30 -3.42 11.72
CA ARG A 66 -9.28 -4.89 11.87
C ARG A 66 -7.86 -5.44 11.83
N ALA A 67 -7.03 -4.99 12.77
CA ALA A 67 -5.61 -5.36 12.83
C ALA A 67 -5.40 -6.87 13.08
N GLU A 68 -6.35 -7.54 13.73
CA GLU A 68 -6.34 -8.98 13.95
C GLU A 68 -6.32 -9.79 12.66
N GLN A 69 -6.92 -9.28 11.59
CA GLN A 69 -6.95 -9.93 10.27
C GLN A 69 -5.59 -9.93 9.58
N LEU A 70 -4.68 -9.03 9.97
CA LEU A 70 -3.34 -8.94 9.39
C LEU A 70 -2.53 -10.23 9.59
N ARG A 71 -2.84 -11.05 10.61
CA ARG A 71 -2.20 -12.36 10.84
C ARG A 71 -2.43 -13.36 9.70
N GLN A 72 -3.48 -13.14 8.91
CA GLN A 72 -3.82 -13.97 7.75
C GLN A 72 -3.00 -13.58 6.52
N MET A 73 -2.37 -12.40 6.50
CA MET A 73 -1.49 -11.98 5.42
C MET A 73 -0.18 -12.76 5.48
N LYS A 74 0.05 -13.60 4.48
CA LYS A 74 1.29 -14.36 4.35
C LYS A 74 2.21 -13.70 3.35
N ARG A 75 3.46 -13.50 3.78
CA ARG A 75 4.55 -13.08 2.90
C ARG A 75 4.87 -14.24 1.96
N LYS A 76 4.89 -13.97 0.66
CA LYS A 76 5.48 -14.88 -0.32
C LYS A 76 6.98 -14.97 -0.07
N VAL A 77 7.47 -16.18 0.19
CA VAL A 77 8.90 -16.49 0.18
C VAL A 77 9.24 -16.82 -1.27
N SER A 78 10.22 -16.12 -1.85
CA SER A 78 10.78 -16.45 -3.15
C SER A 78 11.71 -17.65 -3.05
#